data_AF-A0A0Q3FT47-F1
#
_entry.id   AF-A0A0Q3FT47-F1
#
_cell.length_a   1.000
_cell.length_b   1.000
_cell.length_c   1.000
_cell.angle_alpha   90.00
_cell.angle_beta   90.00
_cell.angle_gamma   90.00
#
_symmetry.space_group_name_H-M   'P 1'
#
loop_
_entity.id
_entity.type
_entity.pdbx_description
1 polymer ?
#
loop_
_entity_poly.entity_id
_entity_poly.type
_entity_poly.pdbx_seq_one_letter_code
_entity_poly.pdbx_strand_id
1 'polypeptide(L)'
;MSPTSLLLFLCVSFYGTAAIAPGVQAEEGCTTQRCGNLTVSAPLGLIVEGSEENKCGLQMGFQVRCTDDVPYLGYYEREYRLRILGIFYGNFSLLVSDPINTASKLGQPFSIISPLNQNLIFYNCTKAPPPEEDRAGLVDTVCRNNTFVRAGERYYNDGVGGYELEGCNSTAVPVLGKSGRVNASDYLELIRNGFLLTWQPPPQQQQPGPQPTD
;
A
#
# COMPACT_ATOMS: atom_id res chain seq x y z
N MET A 1 86.60 16.18 18.52
CA MET A 1 85.91 16.51 17.26
C MET A 1 85.12 15.27 16.88
N SER A 2 83.79 15.34 16.97
CA SER A 2 82.83 14.28 16.57
C SER A 2 82.68 14.26 15.03
N PRO A 3 81.77 13.48 14.40
CA PRO A 3 80.76 12.53 14.90
C PRO A 3 80.85 11.18 14.12
N THR A 4 79.91 10.23 14.12
CA THR A 4 78.74 10.24 13.23
C THR A 4 77.83 9.05 13.57
N SER A 5 76.54 9.37 13.69
CA SER A 5 75.42 8.52 14.00
C SER A 5 74.99 7.70 12.77
N LEU A 6 74.72 6.40 12.94
CA LEU A 6 74.20 5.53 11.88
C LEU A 6 72.66 5.50 11.98
N LEU A 7 71.99 6.37 11.21
CA LEU A 7 70.54 6.35 10.99
C LEU A 7 70.29 5.81 9.58
N LEU A 8 69.78 4.57 9.49
CA LEU A 8 69.29 3.99 8.24
C LEU A 8 67.88 4.53 7.94
N PHE A 9 67.79 5.30 6.86
CA PHE A 9 66.55 5.80 6.25
C PHE A 9 65.71 4.65 5.69
N LEU A 10 64.54 4.39 6.29
CA LEU A 10 63.45 3.67 5.63
C LEU A 10 62.57 4.69 4.90
N CYS A 11 62.79 4.83 3.59
CA CYS A 11 61.89 5.56 2.70
C CYS A 11 60.59 4.76 2.51
N VAL A 12 59.60 4.98 3.36
CA VAL A 12 58.24 4.52 3.10
C VAL A 12 57.53 5.58 2.26
N SER A 13 57.44 5.34 0.96
CA SER A 13 56.65 6.13 0.03
C SER A 13 55.17 6.05 0.38
N PHE A 14 54.63 7.15 0.91
CA PHE A 14 53.23 7.33 1.24
C PHE A 14 52.44 7.57 -0.05
N TYR A 15 51.90 6.50 -0.67
CA TYR A 15 50.86 6.67 -1.66
C TYR A 15 49.57 7.05 -0.92
N GLY A 16 49.30 8.34 -0.84
CA GLY A 16 48.02 8.84 -0.36
C GLY A 16 46.91 8.41 -1.32
N THR A 17 46.19 7.35 -0.97
CA THR A 17 44.91 7.05 -1.61
C THR A 17 43.91 8.07 -1.10
N ALA A 18 43.49 9.00 -1.97
CA ALA A 18 42.35 9.85 -1.70
C ALA A 18 41.14 8.94 -1.47
N ALA A 19 40.62 8.93 -0.24
CA ALA A 19 39.34 8.31 0.06
C ALA A 19 38.27 9.07 -0.72
N ILE A 20 37.80 8.49 -1.83
CA ILE A 20 36.59 8.95 -2.50
C ILE A 20 35.46 8.68 -1.50
N ALA A 21 34.92 9.75 -0.91
CA ALA A 21 33.67 9.65 -0.18
C ALA A 21 32.64 9.02 -1.13
N PRO A 22 31.88 7.99 -0.72
CA PRO A 22 30.83 7.45 -1.57
C PRO A 22 29.80 8.56 -1.76
N GLY A 23 29.88 9.25 -2.90
CA GLY A 23 28.78 10.03 -3.40
C GLY A 23 27.61 9.07 -3.55
N VAL A 24 26.49 9.38 -2.91
CA VAL A 24 25.22 8.74 -3.20
C VAL A 24 24.97 9.00 -4.68
N GLN A 25 25.33 8.04 -5.53
CA GLN A 25 24.87 8.03 -6.90
C GLN A 25 23.35 7.91 -6.78
N ALA A 26 22.64 8.97 -7.14
CA ALA A 26 21.22 8.84 -7.43
C ALA A 26 21.12 7.81 -8.55
N GLU A 27 20.65 6.60 -8.22
CA GLU A 27 20.45 5.55 -9.21
C GLU A 27 19.60 6.11 -10.36
N GLU A 28 20.11 5.98 -11.57
CA GLU A 28 19.51 6.46 -12.84
C GLU A 28 18.10 5.89 -13.14
N GLY A 29 17.50 5.11 -12.24
CA GLY A 29 16.17 4.52 -12.36
C GLY A 29 15.08 5.17 -11.50
N CYS A 30 15.41 6.00 -10.50
CA CYS A 30 14.45 6.46 -9.47
C CYS A 30 14.18 7.95 -9.44
N THR A 31 14.02 8.51 -10.62
CA THR A 31 13.49 9.86 -10.75
C THR A 31 12.03 9.89 -10.35
N THR A 32 11.64 10.98 -9.69
CA THR A 32 10.23 11.25 -9.41
C THR A 32 9.49 11.43 -10.72
N GLN A 33 8.40 10.68 -10.90
CA GLN A 33 7.63 10.66 -12.14
C GLN A 33 6.15 10.95 -11.87
N ARG A 34 5.38 11.22 -12.92
CA ARG A 34 3.96 11.48 -12.82
C ARG A 34 3.16 10.41 -13.55
N CYS A 35 2.00 10.07 -12.98
CA CYS A 35 0.94 9.33 -13.65
C CYS A 35 -0.38 10.05 -13.34
N GLY A 36 -0.91 10.75 -14.33
CA GLY A 36 -2.02 11.68 -14.15
C GLY A 36 -1.74 12.75 -13.08
N ASN A 37 -2.57 12.78 -12.04
CA ASN A 37 -2.44 13.73 -10.94
C ASN A 37 -1.47 13.27 -9.83
N LEU A 38 -0.97 12.03 -9.86
CA LEU A 38 -0.11 11.49 -8.83
C LEU A 38 1.37 11.69 -9.15
N THR A 39 2.13 11.98 -8.11
CA THR A 39 3.59 11.97 -8.11
C THR A 39 4.05 10.63 -7.54
N VAL A 40 4.77 9.85 -8.35
CA VAL A 40 5.31 8.54 -7.98
C VAL A 40 6.81 8.68 -7.79
N SER A 41 7.26 8.35 -6.59
CA SER A 41 8.65 8.32 -6.16
C SER A 41 8.91 7.11 -5.26
N ALA A 42 10.19 6.83 -5.01
CA ALA A 42 10.62 5.77 -4.10
C ALA A 42 9.84 5.80 -2.77
N PRO A 43 9.43 4.64 -2.24
CA PRO A 43 9.77 3.29 -2.69
C PRO A 43 8.89 2.74 -3.82
N LEU A 44 7.91 3.50 -4.31
CA LEU A 44 7.09 3.13 -5.47
C LEU A 44 7.85 3.51 -6.76
N GLY A 45 7.71 2.72 -7.83
CA GLY A 45 8.21 3.12 -9.15
C GLY A 45 7.22 2.78 -10.26
N LEU A 46 7.22 3.62 -11.30
CA LEU A 46 6.42 3.39 -12.49
C LEU A 46 7.10 2.32 -13.36
N ILE A 47 6.31 1.36 -13.82
CA ILE A 47 6.72 0.46 -14.90
C ILE A 47 6.39 1.16 -16.22
N VAL A 48 7.40 1.34 -17.07
CA VAL A 48 7.21 1.86 -18.43
C VAL A 48 6.58 0.76 -19.28
N GLU A 49 5.63 1.13 -20.14
CA GLU A 49 4.97 0.21 -21.06
C GLU A 49 6.01 -0.55 -21.91
N GLY A 50 5.99 -1.88 -21.87
CA GLY A 50 6.99 -2.75 -22.50
C GLY A 50 8.16 -3.19 -21.61
N SER A 51 8.22 -2.73 -20.35
CA SER A 51 9.15 -3.26 -19.33
C SER A 51 8.43 -4.20 -18.36
N GLU A 52 9.08 -5.29 -17.96
CA GLU A 52 8.55 -6.24 -16.98
C GLU A 52 8.92 -5.83 -15.54
N GLU A 53 9.99 -5.04 -15.36
CA GLU A 53 10.56 -4.69 -14.05
C GLU A 53 10.60 -3.20 -13.77
N ASN A 54 10.21 -2.85 -12.54
CA ASN A 54 10.58 -1.58 -11.95
C ASN A 54 12.06 -1.60 -11.55
N LYS A 55 12.89 -0.78 -12.19
CA LYS A 55 14.31 -0.61 -11.84
C LYS A 55 14.52 0.14 -10.52
N CYS A 56 13.46 0.70 -9.93
CA CYS A 56 13.47 1.18 -8.54
C CYS A 56 13.25 0.04 -7.57
N GLY A 57 14.36 -0.59 -7.20
CA GLY A 57 14.35 -1.86 -6.49
C GLY A 57 15.35 -1.93 -5.35
N LEU A 58 15.45 -0.91 -4.50
CA LEU A 58 15.97 -1.14 -3.14
C LEU A 58 14.94 -1.97 -2.36
N GLN A 59 15.10 -3.28 -2.44
CA GLN A 59 14.52 -4.34 -1.58
C GLN A 59 13.00 -4.60 -1.58
N MET A 60 12.11 -3.69 -2.00
CA MET A 60 10.65 -3.91 -1.81
C MET A 60 9.77 -4.02 -3.06
N GLY A 61 10.28 -3.72 -4.26
CA GLY A 61 9.64 -4.12 -5.53
C GLY A 61 8.21 -3.60 -5.76
N PHE A 62 7.82 -2.46 -5.18
CA PHE A 62 6.48 -1.92 -5.38
C PHE A 62 6.32 -1.34 -6.79
N GLN A 63 5.29 -1.76 -7.51
CA GLN A 63 5.09 -1.40 -8.92
C GLN A 63 3.80 -0.61 -9.11
N VAL A 64 3.91 0.50 -9.83
CA VAL A 64 2.76 1.26 -10.32
C VAL A 64 2.74 1.15 -11.84
N ARG A 65 1.61 0.69 -12.39
CA ARG A 65 1.38 0.68 -13.84
C ARG A 65 0.52 1.88 -14.20
N CYS A 66 0.99 2.69 -15.13
CA CYS A 66 0.23 3.83 -15.64
C CYS A 66 -0.38 3.47 -16.98
N THR A 67 -1.71 3.49 -17.08
CA THR A 67 -2.42 3.23 -18.34
C THR A 67 -3.38 4.38 -18.58
N ASP A 68 -3.22 5.09 -19.70
CA ASP A 68 -4.01 6.28 -20.05
C ASP A 68 -4.08 7.31 -18.90
N ASP A 69 -2.91 7.64 -18.32
CA ASP A 69 -2.77 8.52 -17.15
C ASP A 69 -3.49 8.04 -15.86
N VAL A 70 -3.95 6.79 -15.82
CA VAL A 70 -4.56 6.18 -14.64
C VAL A 70 -3.54 5.28 -13.93
N PRO A 71 -3.21 5.56 -12.65
CA PRO A 71 -2.27 4.74 -11.89
C PRO A 71 -2.98 3.53 -11.29
N TYR A 72 -2.42 2.36 -11.55
CA TYR A 72 -2.85 1.08 -10.99
C TYR A 72 -1.73 0.47 -10.16
N LEU A 73 -2.09 -0.05 -8.99
CA LEU A 73 -1.19 -0.84 -8.19
C LEU A 73 -1.03 -2.21 -8.83
N GLY A 74 0.22 -2.58 -9.15
CA GLY A 74 0.55 -3.86 -9.76
C GLY A 74 1.46 -4.68 -8.86
N TYR A 75 1.27 -6.01 -8.92
CA TYR A 75 2.32 -6.98 -8.64
C TYR A 75 2.53 -7.82 -9.91
N TYR A 76 3.61 -8.60 -9.93
CA TYR A 76 3.89 -9.53 -11.02
C TYR A 76 2.72 -10.53 -11.19
N GLU A 77 2.26 -10.65 -12.43
CA GLU A 77 1.15 -11.46 -12.92
C GLU A 77 -0.30 -11.03 -12.56
N ARG A 78 -1.06 -10.75 -13.65
CA ARG A 78 -2.52 -10.88 -13.84
C ARG A 78 -3.45 -9.87 -13.14
N GLU A 79 -4.07 -9.03 -13.97
CA GLU A 79 -5.41 -8.41 -13.83
C GLU A 79 -5.81 -7.74 -12.50
N TYR A 80 -4.86 -7.31 -11.67
CA TYR A 80 -5.18 -6.43 -10.54
C TYR A 80 -5.56 -5.03 -11.06
N ARG A 81 -6.81 -4.62 -10.84
CA ARG A 81 -7.33 -3.30 -11.19
C ARG A 81 -7.51 -2.42 -9.94
N LEU A 82 -6.56 -2.49 -9.01
CA LEU A 82 -6.52 -1.58 -7.87
C LEU A 82 -6.05 -0.21 -8.33
N ARG A 83 -6.99 0.68 -8.61
CA ARG A 83 -6.68 2.05 -9.00
C ARG A 83 -6.15 2.80 -7.79
N ILE A 84 -5.00 3.46 -7.93
CA ILE A 84 -4.46 4.35 -6.91
C ILE A 84 -5.17 5.69 -7.02
N LEU A 85 -5.79 6.13 -5.93
CA LEU A 85 -6.48 7.42 -5.81
C LEU A 85 -5.59 8.47 -5.13
N GLY A 86 -4.66 8.03 -4.28
CA GLY A 86 -3.73 8.91 -3.58
C GLY A 86 -2.57 8.15 -2.94
N ILE A 87 -1.44 8.84 -2.79
CA ILE A 87 -0.23 8.31 -2.16
C ILE A 87 0.13 9.23 -1.00
N PHE A 88 0.26 8.66 0.21
CA PHE A 88 0.59 9.39 1.44
C PHE A 88 1.91 8.88 1.98
N TYR A 89 3.01 9.40 1.45
CA TYR A 89 4.38 8.99 1.85
C TYR A 89 4.64 9.14 3.34
N GLY A 90 4.19 10.23 3.97
CA GLY A 90 4.39 10.46 5.41
C GLY A 90 3.65 9.46 6.32
N ASN A 91 2.61 8.82 5.80
CA ASN A 91 1.81 7.82 6.53
C ASN A 91 2.04 6.40 6.01
N PHE A 92 2.95 6.21 5.04
CA PHE A 92 3.20 4.95 4.35
C PHE A 92 1.91 4.26 3.89
N SER A 93 1.00 5.02 3.28
CA SER A 93 -0.31 4.51 2.84
C SER A 93 -0.74 4.95 1.44
N LEU A 94 -1.51 4.08 0.79
CA LEU A 94 -2.17 4.32 -0.50
C LEU A 94 -3.67 4.34 -0.27
N LEU A 95 -4.37 5.32 -0.84
CA LEU A 95 -5.81 5.21 -1.06
C LEU A 95 -6.03 4.50 -2.38
N VAL A 96 -6.74 3.37 -2.37
CA VAL A 96 -7.00 2.57 -3.57
C VAL A 96 -8.48 2.24 -3.70
N SER A 97 -8.96 2.13 -4.93
CA SER A 97 -10.29 1.59 -5.25
C SER A 97 -10.16 0.27 -5.97
N ASP A 98 -10.98 -0.70 -5.55
CA ASP A 98 -11.00 -2.05 -6.10
C ASP A 98 -12.44 -2.49 -6.38
N PRO A 99 -12.97 -2.20 -7.58
CA PRO A 99 -14.36 -2.51 -7.93
C PRO A 99 -14.66 -4.01 -8.04
N ILE A 100 -13.64 -4.88 -8.09
CA ILE A 100 -13.79 -6.33 -8.25
C ILE A 100 -13.41 -7.08 -6.94
N ASN A 101 -13.04 -6.35 -5.89
CA ASN A 101 -12.64 -6.89 -4.58
C ASN A 101 -11.52 -7.95 -4.66
N THR A 102 -10.49 -7.65 -5.45
CA THR A 102 -9.26 -8.44 -5.60
C THR A 102 -8.21 -8.17 -4.52
N ALA A 103 -8.42 -7.14 -3.70
CA ALA A 103 -7.50 -6.63 -2.71
C ALA A 103 -7.10 -7.69 -1.68
N SER A 104 -8.01 -8.61 -1.33
CA SER A 104 -7.75 -9.74 -0.45
C SER A 104 -6.63 -10.67 -0.94
N LYS A 105 -6.29 -10.63 -2.23
CA LYS A 105 -5.16 -11.37 -2.82
C LYS A 105 -3.84 -10.62 -2.74
N LEU A 106 -3.86 -9.35 -2.31
CA LEU A 106 -2.64 -8.59 -2.06
C LEU A 106 -1.90 -9.22 -0.89
N GLY A 107 -0.71 -9.74 -1.18
CA GLY A 107 0.24 -10.16 -0.18
C GLY A 107 1.12 -9.02 0.31
N GLN A 108 2.11 -9.38 1.11
CA GLN A 108 3.24 -8.50 1.37
C GLN A 108 3.81 -7.95 0.05
N PRO A 109 4.32 -6.72 0.05
CA PRO A 109 4.56 -5.82 1.18
C PRO A 109 3.38 -4.95 1.64
N PHE A 110 2.21 -5.03 1.00
CA PHE A 110 1.05 -4.22 1.39
C PHE A 110 0.20 -4.92 2.45
N SER A 111 -0.44 -4.11 3.30
CA SER A 111 -1.42 -4.55 4.29
C SER A 111 -2.71 -3.77 4.10
N ILE A 112 -3.84 -4.48 4.04
CA ILE A 112 -5.19 -3.91 4.04
C ILE A 112 -5.64 -3.58 5.47
N ILE A 113 -4.93 -4.09 6.49
CA ILE A 113 -5.26 -3.88 7.89
C ILE A 113 -4.83 -2.47 8.31
N SER A 114 -5.69 -1.49 8.04
CA SER A 114 -5.61 -0.13 8.55
C SER A 114 -6.68 0.08 9.63
N PRO A 115 -6.39 0.82 10.73
CA PRO A 115 -7.40 1.18 11.72
C PRO A 115 -8.54 2.03 11.18
N LEU A 116 -8.35 2.64 10.02
CA LEU A 116 -9.35 3.49 9.37
C LEU A 116 -10.25 2.71 8.39
N ASN A 117 -9.88 1.47 8.05
CA ASN A 117 -10.69 0.64 7.16
C ASN A 117 -11.79 -0.08 7.95
N GLN A 118 -12.99 -0.10 7.38
CA GLN A 118 -14.16 -0.81 7.87
C GLN A 118 -14.67 -1.81 6.83
N ASN A 119 -15.56 -2.68 7.27
CA ASN A 119 -16.20 -3.69 6.44
C ASN A 119 -17.51 -3.16 5.82
N LEU A 120 -17.70 -3.40 4.53
CA LEU A 120 -19.03 -3.59 3.96
C LEU A 120 -19.22 -5.07 3.66
N ILE A 121 -20.27 -5.66 4.20
CA ILE A 121 -20.60 -7.06 3.96
C ILE A 121 -21.73 -7.11 2.95
N PHE A 122 -21.45 -7.67 1.78
CA PHE A 122 -22.42 -7.91 0.73
C PHE A 122 -22.99 -9.31 0.85
N TYR A 123 -24.31 -9.40 0.73
CA TYR A 123 -25.06 -10.64 0.80
C TYR A 123 -25.75 -10.90 -0.53
N ASN A 124 -25.63 -12.13 -1.02
CA ASN A 124 -26.38 -12.65 -2.16
C ASN A 124 -27.19 -13.86 -1.69
N CYS A 125 -28.48 -13.65 -1.45
CA CYS A 125 -29.35 -14.59 -0.79
C CYS A 125 -30.29 -15.29 -1.77
N THR A 126 -30.63 -16.55 -1.48
CA THR A 126 -31.63 -17.29 -2.26
C THR A 126 -33.04 -16.74 -2.08
N LYS A 127 -33.33 -16.19 -0.89
CA LYS A 127 -34.58 -15.53 -0.51
C LYS A 127 -34.27 -14.32 0.37
N ALA A 128 -35.20 -13.38 0.44
CA ALA A 128 -35.11 -12.29 1.39
C ALA A 128 -35.03 -12.84 2.83
N PRO A 129 -34.11 -12.34 3.67
CA PRO A 129 -34.08 -12.69 5.08
C PRO A 129 -35.39 -12.28 5.77
N PRO A 130 -35.84 -13.02 6.81
CA PRO A 130 -37.04 -12.66 7.57
C PRO A 130 -36.93 -11.22 8.12
N PRO A 131 -38.06 -10.49 8.25
CA PRO A 131 -38.09 -9.13 8.79
C PRO A 131 -37.81 -9.03 10.31
N GLU A 132 -36.96 -9.93 10.86
CA GLU A 132 -36.55 -9.98 12.26
C GLU A 132 -35.16 -9.32 12.47
N GLU A 133 -34.48 -9.65 13.58
CA GLU A 133 -33.11 -9.19 13.91
C GLU A 133 -32.13 -9.37 12.73
N ASP A 134 -32.33 -10.41 11.92
CA ASP A 134 -31.58 -10.72 10.71
C ASP A 134 -31.58 -9.60 9.66
N ARG A 135 -32.65 -8.78 9.59
CA ARG A 135 -32.74 -7.63 8.67
C ARG A 135 -32.25 -6.31 9.26
N ALA A 136 -31.92 -6.27 10.55
CA ALA A 136 -31.43 -5.04 11.17
C ALA A 136 -30.12 -4.58 10.50
N GLY A 137 -30.08 -3.33 10.05
CA GLY A 137 -28.91 -2.74 9.38
C GLY A 137 -28.60 -3.27 7.98
N LEU A 138 -29.46 -4.11 7.39
CA LEU A 138 -29.38 -4.48 5.98
C LEU A 138 -29.98 -3.38 5.10
N VAL A 139 -29.29 -3.06 4.01
CA VAL A 139 -29.78 -2.15 2.96
C VAL A 139 -29.87 -2.93 1.65
N ASP A 140 -30.97 -2.81 0.92
CA ASP A 140 -31.11 -3.40 -0.41
C ASP A 140 -30.07 -2.81 -1.38
N THR A 141 -29.40 -3.68 -2.15
CA THR A 141 -28.53 -3.21 -3.23
C THR A 141 -29.30 -3.05 -4.53
N VAL A 142 -28.84 -2.14 -5.39
CA VAL A 142 -29.44 -1.90 -6.72
C VAL A 142 -29.14 -3.01 -7.75
N CYS A 143 -28.28 -3.98 -7.42
CA CYS A 143 -27.78 -4.97 -8.38
C CYS A 143 -28.85 -6.00 -8.75
N ARG A 144 -29.58 -6.52 -7.76
CA ARG A 144 -30.61 -7.56 -7.93
C ARG A 144 -31.48 -7.72 -6.68
N ASN A 145 -32.68 -8.27 -6.84
CA ASN A 145 -33.48 -8.77 -5.73
C ASN A 145 -32.70 -9.76 -4.84
N ASN A 146 -33.00 -9.74 -3.54
CA ASN A 146 -32.35 -10.57 -2.50
C ASN A 146 -30.83 -10.35 -2.38
N THR A 147 -30.37 -9.14 -2.70
CA THR A 147 -29.00 -8.72 -2.43
C THR A 147 -29.02 -7.56 -1.45
N PHE A 148 -28.16 -7.65 -0.44
CA PHE A 148 -28.13 -6.69 0.67
C PHE A 148 -26.71 -6.29 0.98
N VAL A 149 -26.56 -5.16 1.66
CA VAL A 149 -25.29 -4.70 2.22
C VAL A 149 -25.47 -4.29 3.68
N ARG A 150 -24.47 -4.58 4.51
CA ARG A 150 -24.37 -4.17 5.91
C ARG A 150 -23.04 -3.47 6.15
N ALA A 151 -23.07 -2.45 7.01
CA ALA A 151 -21.86 -1.87 7.58
C ALA A 151 -21.36 -2.77 8.71
N GLY A 152 -20.13 -3.24 8.58
CA GLY A 152 -19.42 -3.91 9.64
C GLY A 152 -18.47 -2.98 10.37
N GLU A 153 -17.91 -3.51 11.44
CA GLU A 153 -16.84 -2.91 12.21
C GLU A 153 -15.53 -2.86 11.38
N ARG A 154 -14.41 -2.63 12.06
CA ARG A 154 -13.08 -2.55 11.45
C ARG A 154 -12.77 -3.76 10.55
N TYR A 155 -12.13 -3.48 9.42
CA TYR A 155 -11.66 -4.51 8.50
C TYR A 155 -10.47 -5.29 9.08
N TYR A 156 -10.60 -6.62 9.13
CA TYR A 156 -9.55 -7.55 9.51
C TYR A 156 -9.42 -8.65 8.44
N ASN A 157 -8.46 -9.56 8.61
CA ASN A 157 -8.25 -10.69 7.70
C ASN A 157 -9.15 -11.90 8.01
N ASP A 158 -10.18 -11.73 8.85
CA ASP A 158 -11.21 -12.73 9.15
C ASP A 158 -12.31 -12.79 8.07
N GLY A 159 -12.28 -11.86 7.12
CA GLY A 159 -13.23 -11.81 6.00
C GLY A 159 -14.63 -11.48 6.50
N VAL A 160 -15.51 -12.46 6.51
CA VAL A 160 -16.93 -12.31 6.88
C VAL A 160 -17.16 -12.65 8.36
N GLY A 161 -16.16 -13.18 9.09
CA GLY A 161 -16.33 -13.71 10.44
C GLY A 161 -17.23 -12.87 11.36
N GLY A 162 -18.33 -13.45 11.83
CA GLY A 162 -19.30 -12.78 12.71
C GLY A 162 -20.42 -12.02 11.98
N TYR A 163 -20.42 -12.02 10.64
CA TYR A 163 -21.45 -11.42 9.79
C TYR A 163 -22.17 -12.45 8.91
N GLU A 164 -22.06 -13.73 9.20
CA GLU A 164 -22.75 -14.80 8.48
C GLU A 164 -24.27 -14.61 8.55
N LEU A 165 -24.95 -14.88 7.43
CA LEU A 165 -26.40 -14.80 7.32
C LEU A 165 -26.91 -16.06 6.62
N GLU A 166 -27.88 -16.73 7.24
CA GLU A 166 -28.37 -18.02 6.75
C GLU A 166 -28.98 -17.88 5.34
N GLY A 167 -28.57 -18.76 4.42
CA GLY A 167 -29.08 -18.78 3.05
C GLY A 167 -28.48 -17.72 2.13
N CYS A 168 -27.41 -17.03 2.57
CA CYS A 168 -26.70 -16.01 1.80
C CYS A 168 -25.23 -16.35 1.58
N ASN A 169 -24.74 -16.14 0.36
CA ASN A 169 -23.30 -16.02 0.13
C ASN A 169 -22.86 -14.60 0.52
N SER A 170 -21.76 -14.50 1.26
CA SER A 170 -21.33 -13.25 1.89
C SER A 170 -19.94 -12.87 1.41
N THR A 171 -19.69 -11.57 1.27
CA THR A 171 -18.40 -11.04 0.83
C THR A 171 -18.07 -9.76 1.59
N ALA A 172 -16.91 -9.72 2.24
CA ALA A 172 -16.42 -8.52 2.89
C ALA A 172 -15.62 -7.65 1.90
N VAL A 173 -15.89 -6.35 1.92
CA VAL A 173 -15.24 -5.35 1.08
C VAL A 173 -14.67 -4.26 1.99
N PRO A 174 -13.36 -3.98 1.94
CA PRO A 174 -12.76 -2.89 2.72
C PRO A 174 -13.18 -1.53 2.18
N VAL A 175 -13.52 -0.61 3.09
CA VAL A 175 -13.83 0.80 2.78
C VAL A 175 -13.22 1.75 3.81
N LEU A 176 -12.92 2.99 3.42
CA LEU A 176 -12.36 4.00 4.33
C LEU A 176 -13.45 4.72 5.14
N GLY A 177 -13.41 4.58 6.47
CA GLY A 177 -14.30 5.30 7.39
C GLY A 177 -13.69 6.61 7.90
N LYS A 178 -13.71 7.67 7.09
CA LYS A 178 -12.99 8.96 7.34
C LYS A 178 -13.27 9.62 8.70
N SER A 179 -14.36 9.31 9.42
CA SER A 179 -14.71 10.00 10.67
C SER A 179 -15.59 9.19 11.64
N GLY A 180 -15.56 7.86 11.57
CA GLY A 180 -16.41 7.00 12.41
C GLY A 180 -17.04 5.88 11.59
N ARG A 181 -18.15 5.32 12.08
CA ARG A 181 -18.85 4.20 11.45
C ARG A 181 -19.33 4.56 10.04
N VAL A 182 -19.11 3.67 9.08
CA VAL A 182 -19.63 3.82 7.72
C VAL A 182 -21.13 3.50 7.69
N ASN A 183 -21.87 4.15 6.78
CA ASN A 183 -23.28 3.88 6.57
C ASN A 183 -23.45 2.96 5.34
N ALA A 184 -24.13 1.83 5.53
CA ALA A 184 -24.37 0.86 4.48
C ALA A 184 -25.16 1.44 3.30
N SER A 185 -25.98 2.46 3.53
CA SER A 185 -26.75 3.14 2.47
C SER A 185 -25.87 3.85 1.45
N ASP A 186 -24.65 4.22 1.85
CA ASP A 186 -23.69 4.96 1.02
C ASP A 186 -22.70 4.01 0.30
N TYR A 187 -23.00 2.71 0.24
CA TYR A 187 -22.07 1.67 -0.21
C TYR A 187 -21.45 1.94 -1.59
N LEU A 188 -22.20 2.52 -2.53
CA LEU A 188 -21.70 2.85 -3.87
C LEU A 188 -20.58 3.90 -3.80
N GLU A 189 -20.76 4.91 -2.95
CA GLU A 189 -19.75 5.96 -2.78
C GLU A 189 -18.56 5.43 -1.99
N LEU A 190 -18.80 4.61 -0.97
CA LEU A 190 -17.74 3.98 -0.16
C LEU A 190 -16.82 3.11 -1.02
N ILE A 191 -17.36 2.28 -1.93
CA ILE A 191 -16.56 1.47 -2.87
C ILE A 191 -15.75 2.35 -3.83
N ARG A 192 -16.35 3.44 -4.33
CA ARG A 192 -15.68 4.38 -5.23
C ARG A 192 -14.55 5.14 -4.55
N ASN A 193 -14.78 5.58 -3.31
CA ASN A 193 -13.82 6.30 -2.49
C ASN A 193 -12.69 5.38 -1.99
N GLY A 194 -12.94 4.06 -1.96
CA GLY A 194 -11.93 3.06 -1.73
C GLY A 194 -11.54 2.89 -0.27
N PHE A 195 -10.34 2.35 -0.05
CA PHE A 195 -9.80 2.00 1.26
C PHE A 195 -8.28 2.21 1.29
N LEU A 196 -7.69 2.17 2.49
CA LEU A 196 -6.26 2.35 2.65
C LEU A 196 -5.49 1.03 2.59
N LEU A 197 -4.45 0.99 1.77
CA LEU A 197 -3.36 0.03 1.92
C LEU A 197 -2.22 0.72 2.66
N THR A 198 -1.53 -0.01 3.52
CA THR A 198 -0.30 0.46 4.17
C THR A 198 0.88 -0.39 3.74
N TRP A 199 2.08 0.18 3.77
CA TRP A 199 3.32 -0.57 3.59
C TRP A 199 4.28 -0.27 4.74
N GLN A 200 5.20 -1.18 5.00
CA GLN A 200 6.23 -0.96 6.02
C GLN A 200 7.32 -0.04 5.47
N PRO A 201 7.72 1.01 6.22
CA PRO A 201 8.86 1.83 5.84
C PRO A 201 10.15 0.99 5.86
N PRO A 202 11.15 1.32 5.02
CA PRO A 202 12.48 0.72 5.11
C PRO A 202 13.07 0.91 6.53
N PRO A 203 13.91 -0.02 7.03
CA PRO A 203 14.48 0.05 8.38
C PRO A 203 15.17 1.37 8.72
N GLN A 204 15.76 2.05 7.73
CA GLN A 204 16.42 3.35 7.90
C GLN A 204 15.46 4.49 8.31
N GLN A 205 14.17 4.37 7.96
CA GLN A 205 13.13 5.34 8.33
C GLN A 205 12.39 4.94 9.63
N GLN A 206 12.76 3.80 10.23
CA GLN A 206 12.19 3.30 11.49
C GLN A 206 13.01 3.69 12.73
N GLN A 207 14.19 4.31 12.56
CA GLN A 207 15.03 4.72 13.69
C GLN A 207 14.42 5.95 14.38
N PRO A 208 14.29 5.94 15.73
CA PRO A 208 14.00 7.15 16.49
C PRO A 208 15.04 8.22 16.15
N GLY A 209 14.59 9.44 15.88
CA GLY A 209 15.49 10.56 15.64
C GLY A 209 16.48 10.74 16.80
N PRO A 210 17.66 11.34 16.56
CA PRO A 210 18.64 11.55 17.61
C PRO A 210 17.98 12.28 18.79
N GLN A 211 18.07 11.68 19.97
CA GLN A 211 17.64 12.33 21.21
C GLN A 211 18.39 13.67 21.34
N PRO A 212 17.70 14.75 21.75
CA PRO A 212 18.38 16.00 22.11
C PRO A 212 19.44 15.69 23.16
N THR A 213 20.70 15.97 22.85
CA THR A 213 21.75 16.06 23.85
C THR A 213 21.52 17.34 24.63
N ASP A 214 21.23 17.20 25.93
CA ASP A 214 21.32 18.29 26.92
C ASP A 214 22.75 18.88 26.96
#